data_AF-A0A0F7VMI3-F1
#
_entry.id   AF-A0A0F7VMI3-F1
#
_cell.length_a   1.000
_cell.length_b   1.000
_cell.length_c   1.000
_cell.angle_alpha   90.00
_cell.angle_beta   90.00
_cell.angle_gamma   90.00
#
_symmetry.space_group_name_H-M   'P 1'
#
loop_
_entity.id
_entity.type
_entity.pdbx_description
1 polymer ?
#
loop_
_entity_poly.entity_id
_entity_poly.type
_entity_poly.pdbx_seq_one_letter_code
_entity_poly.pdbx_strand_id
1 'polypeptide(L)'
;MDLANSPNLEEVFGQAPLRPRFYSISGITAATKWWRDELDEETLQCYLGTSEEHAAPGHMSRMKTVIIGDLGPDLPFVLDYRDSFADPSVAFLGEGDAWRRVSDNVRALLAMLDGQRPDA
;
A
#
# COMPACT_ATOMS: atom_id res chain seq x y z
N MET A 1 19.62 0.31 -2.96
CA MET A 1 18.76 -0.62 -3.71
C MET A 1 17.58 0.18 -4.21
N ASP A 2 17.28 0.10 -5.50
CA ASP A 2 16.09 0.74 -6.05
C ASP A 2 14.95 -0.26 -6.00
N LEU A 3 14.11 -0.18 -4.97
CA LEU A 3 13.01 -1.12 -4.73
C LEU A 3 12.00 -1.12 -5.89
N ALA A 4 11.90 -0.02 -6.64
CA ALA A 4 11.05 0.07 -7.83
C ALA A 4 11.53 -0.86 -8.97
N ASN A 5 12.79 -1.29 -8.94
CA ASN A 5 13.35 -2.25 -9.90
C ASN A 5 13.46 -3.67 -9.33
N SER A 6 12.81 -3.96 -8.19
CA SER A 6 12.81 -5.32 -7.65
C SER A 6 12.15 -6.29 -8.63
N PRO A 7 12.78 -7.45 -8.93
CA PRO A 7 12.19 -8.47 -9.79
C PRO A 7 10.97 -9.16 -9.14
N ASN A 8 10.75 -8.97 -7.84
CA ASN A 8 9.72 -9.65 -7.07
C ASN A 8 8.45 -8.81 -6.89
N LEU A 9 8.37 -7.63 -7.51
CA LEU A 9 7.21 -6.73 -7.36
C LEU A 9 5.91 -7.43 -7.74
N GLU A 10 5.86 -8.16 -8.84
CA GLU A 10 4.66 -8.86 -9.27
C GLU A 10 4.26 -9.98 -8.31
N GLU A 11 5.24 -10.73 -7.77
CA GLU A 11 4.98 -11.78 -6.78
C GLU A 11 4.42 -11.21 -5.47
N VAL A 12 5.02 -10.13 -4.97
CA VAL A 12 4.63 -9.47 -3.72
C VAL A 12 3.27 -8.76 -3.88
N PHE A 13 3.13 -7.98 -4.95
CA PHE A 13 1.93 -7.17 -5.18
C PHE A 13 0.84 -7.91 -5.97
N GLY A 14 1.06 -9.17 -6.36
CA GLY A 14 0.08 -9.99 -7.07
C GLY A 14 -0.40 -9.40 -8.39
N GLN A 15 0.30 -8.39 -8.91
CA GLN A 15 -0.06 -7.59 -10.06
C GLN A 15 1.21 -7.06 -10.73
N ALA A 16 1.24 -7.08 -12.06
CA ALA A 16 2.39 -6.59 -12.82
C ALA A 16 2.56 -5.07 -12.62
N PRO A 17 3.78 -4.58 -12.35
CA PRO A 17 4.00 -3.16 -12.10
C PRO A 17 3.95 -2.32 -13.37
N LEU A 18 3.29 -1.16 -13.29
CA LEU A 18 3.20 -0.17 -14.37
C LEU A 18 3.88 1.12 -13.93
N ARG A 19 5.20 1.19 -14.08
CA ARG A 19 6.08 2.29 -13.59
C ARG A 19 6.00 2.44 -12.07
N PRO A 20 6.47 1.43 -11.32
CA PRO A 20 6.39 1.43 -9.88
C PRO A 20 7.23 2.57 -9.29
N ARG A 21 6.76 3.14 -8.17
CA ARG A 21 7.47 4.19 -7.45
C ARG A 21 7.37 3.94 -5.95
N PHE A 22 8.53 4.05 -5.29
CA PHE A 22 8.61 4.24 -3.85
C PHE A 22 8.86 5.72 -3.60
N TYR A 23 7.98 6.35 -2.82
CA TYR A 23 8.05 7.79 -2.62
C TYR A 23 9.19 8.18 -1.68
N SER A 24 9.79 9.34 -1.97
CA SER A 24 10.63 10.04 -0.98
C SER A 24 9.75 10.53 0.18
N ILE A 25 10.36 10.94 1.30
CA ILE A 25 9.62 11.50 2.45
C ILE A 25 8.69 12.65 2.05
N SER A 26 9.14 13.53 1.13
CA SER A 26 8.30 14.62 0.61
C SER A 26 7.12 14.08 -0.22
N GLY A 27 7.34 13.04 -1.03
CA GLY A 27 6.27 12.37 -1.79
C GLY A 27 5.26 11.68 -0.88
N ILE A 28 5.72 10.98 0.17
CA ILE A 28 4.87 10.36 1.20
C ILE A 28 3.98 11.40 1.86
N THR A 29 4.57 12.53 2.27
CA THR A 29 3.85 13.63 2.92
C THR A 29 2.79 14.22 1.99
N ALA A 30 3.14 14.49 0.73
CA ALA A 30 2.22 15.05 -0.25
C ALA A 30 1.07 14.09 -0.58
N ALA A 31 1.37 12.82 -0.89
CA ALA A 31 0.37 11.81 -1.21
C ALA A 31 -0.58 11.53 -0.03
N THR A 32 -0.03 11.43 1.18
CA THR A 32 -0.83 11.22 2.39
C THR A 32 -1.70 12.43 2.72
N LYS A 33 -1.22 13.65 2.48
CA LYS A 33 -2.02 14.88 2.63
C LYS A 33 -3.16 14.91 1.61
N TRP A 34 -2.87 14.62 0.35
CA TRP A 34 -3.87 14.56 -0.71
C TRP A 34 -5.01 13.58 -0.34
N TRP A 35 -4.63 12.37 0.07
CA TRP A 35 -5.56 11.37 0.58
C TRP A 35 -6.42 11.87 1.74
N ARG A 36 -5.79 12.50 2.74
CA ARG A 36 -6.45 12.89 3.99
C ARG A 36 -7.35 14.11 3.86
N ASP A 37 -6.95 15.08 3.05
CA ASP A 37 -7.50 16.43 3.14
C ASP A 37 -8.05 16.95 1.80
N GLU A 38 -7.57 16.42 0.67
CA GLU A 38 -7.79 17.06 -0.65
C GLU A 38 -8.66 16.21 -1.59
N LEU A 39 -8.80 14.91 -1.34
CA LEU A 39 -9.79 14.07 -2.01
C LEU A 39 -11.21 14.51 -1.65
N ASP A 40 -12.01 14.78 -2.68
CA ASP A 40 -13.46 14.92 -2.55
C ASP A 40 -14.09 13.58 -2.16
N GLU A 41 -15.33 13.64 -1.65
CA GLU A 41 -16.00 12.46 -1.10
C GLU A 41 -16.25 11.39 -2.17
N GLU A 42 -16.61 11.76 -3.40
CA GLU A 42 -16.90 10.81 -4.47
C GLU A 42 -15.63 10.04 -4.85
N THR A 43 -14.53 10.75 -5.10
CA THR A 43 -13.25 10.13 -5.41
C THR A 43 -12.77 9.28 -4.24
N LEU A 44 -12.91 9.76 -2.99
CA LEU A 44 -12.49 9.02 -1.80
C LEU A 44 -13.19 7.65 -1.71
N GLN A 45 -14.48 7.55 -2.02
CA GLN A 45 -15.21 6.28 -1.94
C GLN A 45 -14.61 5.19 -2.85
N CYS A 46 -14.07 5.55 -4.02
CA CYS A 46 -13.35 4.62 -4.91
C CYS A 46 -12.11 4.01 -4.25
N TYR A 47 -11.52 4.75 -3.31
CA TYR A 47 -10.27 4.39 -2.67
C TYR A 47 -10.42 3.75 -1.30
N LEU A 48 -11.58 3.83 -0.64
CA LEU A 48 -11.76 3.23 0.69
C LEU A 48 -11.82 1.70 0.63
N GLY A 49 -12.06 1.13 -0.54
CA GLY A 49 -12.25 -0.29 -0.77
C GLY A 49 -13.64 -0.77 -0.35
N THR A 50 -13.76 -2.06 -0.09
CA THR A 50 -15.04 -2.70 0.19
C THR A 50 -15.30 -2.93 1.69
N SER A 51 -16.59 -2.84 2.07
CA SER A 51 -17.11 -3.19 3.40
C SER A 51 -17.35 -4.70 3.58
N GLU A 52 -17.09 -5.52 2.56
CA GLU A 52 -17.32 -6.98 2.63
C GLU A 52 -16.43 -7.61 3.72
N GLU A 53 -17.05 -8.37 4.64
CA GLU A 53 -16.40 -8.96 5.82
C GLU A 53 -15.21 -9.88 5.50
N HIS A 54 -15.12 -10.39 4.27
CA HIS A 54 -14.10 -11.37 3.87
C HIS A 54 -12.90 -10.76 3.14
N ALA A 55 -12.95 -9.47 2.79
CA ALA A 55 -11.83 -8.77 2.17
C ALA A 55 -10.97 -8.14 3.27
N ALA A 56 -9.87 -8.79 3.66
CA ALA A 56 -8.90 -8.17 4.57
C ALA A 56 -7.88 -7.34 3.74
N PRO A 57 -7.68 -6.05 4.06
CA PRO A 57 -8.05 -5.42 5.32
C PRO A 57 -9.31 -4.53 5.19
N GLY A 58 -10.04 -4.64 4.08
CA GLY A 58 -11.37 -4.06 3.87
C GLY A 58 -11.33 -2.55 3.78
N HIS A 59 -12.35 -1.91 4.36
CA HIS A 59 -12.49 -0.47 4.39
C HIS A 59 -11.31 0.22 5.09
N MET A 60 -10.52 1.01 4.35
CA MET A 60 -9.32 1.68 4.88
C MET A 60 -9.65 2.93 5.67
N SER A 61 -8.90 3.19 6.75
CA SER A 61 -9.10 4.40 7.54
C SER A 61 -8.37 5.59 6.91
N ARG A 62 -9.10 6.67 6.61
CA ARG A 62 -8.51 7.91 6.12
C ARG A 62 -7.40 8.46 7.04
N MET A 63 -7.58 8.30 8.36
CA MET A 63 -6.70 8.88 9.39
C MET A 63 -5.55 7.98 9.82
N LYS A 64 -5.61 6.68 9.52
CA LYS A 64 -4.59 5.69 9.91
C LYS A 64 -3.88 5.06 8.70
N THR A 65 -3.86 5.76 7.57
CA THR A 65 -3.22 5.33 6.33
C THR A 65 -2.11 6.32 5.95
N VAL A 66 -0.96 5.79 5.53
CA VAL A 66 0.14 6.58 4.96
C VAL A 66 0.49 6.00 3.59
N ILE A 67 0.40 6.82 2.53
CA ILE A 67 0.74 6.39 1.17
C ILE A 67 2.26 6.44 0.99
N ILE A 68 2.85 5.29 0.65
CA ILE A 68 4.30 5.14 0.53
C ILE A 68 4.79 4.90 -0.90
N GLY A 69 3.88 4.66 -1.82
CA GLY A 69 4.18 4.55 -3.23
C GLY A 69 3.00 4.05 -4.05
N ASP A 70 3.27 3.79 -5.31
CA ASP A 70 2.32 3.27 -6.27
C ASP A 70 2.99 2.20 -7.15
N LEU A 71 2.26 1.13 -7.41
CA LEU A 71 2.68 0.10 -8.36
C LEU A 71 2.41 0.54 -9.81
N GLY A 72 1.54 1.53 -9.97
CA GLY A 72 1.19 2.22 -11.20
C GLY A 72 0.06 3.24 -10.97
N PRO A 73 -0.48 3.85 -12.03
CA PRO A 73 -1.60 4.79 -11.92
C PRO A 73 -2.77 4.17 -11.17
N ASP A 74 -3.24 4.85 -10.12
CA ASP A 74 -4.36 4.43 -9.26
C ASP A 74 -4.13 3.08 -8.54
N LEU A 75 -2.87 2.64 -8.39
CA LEU A 75 -2.48 1.41 -7.69
C LEU A 75 -1.60 1.72 -6.46
N PRO A 76 -2.11 2.44 -5.43
CA PRO A 76 -1.32 2.83 -4.28
C PRO A 76 -1.04 1.64 -3.33
N PHE A 77 0.13 1.68 -2.70
CA PHE A 77 0.41 0.87 -1.50
C PHE A 77 0.78 1.75 -0.31
N VAL A 78 0.42 1.26 0.87
CA VAL A 78 0.29 2.09 2.08
C VAL A 78 0.79 1.36 3.31
N LEU A 79 1.17 2.14 4.32
CA LEU A 79 1.26 1.67 5.70
C LEU A 79 -0.11 1.81 6.36
N ASP A 80 -0.61 0.71 6.92
CA ASP A 80 -1.86 0.63 7.65
C ASP A 80 -1.58 0.57 9.16
N TYR A 81 -1.91 1.67 9.83
CA TYR A 81 -1.71 1.88 11.26
C TYR A 81 -2.94 1.54 12.09
N ARG A 82 -3.98 0.89 11.53
CA ARG A 82 -5.19 0.54 12.27
C ARG A 82 -4.91 -0.35 13.47
N ASP A 83 -4.02 -1.32 13.30
CA ASP A 83 -3.69 -2.33 14.31
C ASP A 83 -2.48 -1.94 15.19
N SER A 84 -1.48 -1.23 14.63
CA SER A 84 -0.23 -0.92 15.33
C SER A 84 0.41 0.39 14.87
N PHE A 85 0.81 1.23 15.84
CA PHE A 85 1.58 2.46 15.58
C PHE A 85 3.09 2.22 15.44
N ALA A 86 3.60 1.16 16.05
CA ALA A 86 5.03 0.85 16.07
C ALA A 86 5.45 -0.07 14.92
N ASP A 87 4.54 -0.93 14.46
CA ASP A 87 4.80 -1.94 13.44
C ASP A 87 3.58 -2.04 12.50
N PRO A 88 3.37 -1.02 11.63
CA PRO A 88 2.22 -1.01 10.74
C PRO A 88 2.34 -2.06 9.64
N SER A 89 1.22 -2.68 9.29
CA SER A 89 1.15 -3.58 8.14
C SER A 89 1.22 -2.82 6.82
N VAL A 90 1.52 -3.52 5.74
CA VAL A 90 1.51 -2.96 4.38
C VAL A 90 0.30 -3.48 3.64
N ALA A 91 -0.48 -2.56 3.06
CA ALA A 91 -1.63 -2.87 2.23
C ALA A 91 -1.47 -2.28 0.82
N PHE A 92 -2.15 -2.87 -0.15
CA PHE A 92 -2.13 -2.46 -1.54
C PHE A 92 -3.55 -2.45 -2.11
N LEU A 93 -3.87 -1.39 -2.84
CA LEU A 93 -5.08 -1.30 -3.66
C LEU A 93 -4.73 -1.74 -5.07
N GLY A 94 -5.14 -2.96 -5.41
CA GLY A 94 -4.97 -3.51 -6.75
C GLY A 94 -6.17 -3.28 -7.65
N GLU A 95 -6.12 -3.86 -8.84
CA GLU A 95 -7.27 -3.93 -9.74
C GLU A 95 -8.47 -4.63 -9.05
N GLY A 96 -9.66 -4.02 -9.13
CA GLY A 96 -10.89 -4.53 -8.53
C GLY A 96 -11.33 -3.86 -7.22
N ASP A 97 -10.81 -2.66 -6.93
CA ASP A 97 -11.22 -1.78 -5.81
C ASP A 97 -11.18 -2.45 -4.42
N ALA A 98 -10.32 -3.45 -4.24
CA ALA A 98 -10.16 -4.16 -2.98
C ALA A 98 -8.74 -3.98 -2.44
N TRP A 99 -8.65 -3.45 -1.22
CA TRP A 99 -7.40 -3.49 -0.46
C TRP A 99 -7.09 -4.92 -0.07
N ARG A 100 -5.81 -5.28 -0.20
CA ARG A 100 -5.26 -6.53 0.31
C ARG A 100 -4.03 -6.27 1.15
N ARG A 101 -3.87 -7.03 2.23
CA ARG A 101 -2.64 -7.01 3.04
C ARG A 101 -1.54 -7.70 2.24
N VAL A 102 -0.42 -7.00 2.05
CA VAL A 102 0.76 -7.47 1.31
C VAL A 102 1.83 -7.99 2.25
N SER A 103 1.98 -7.35 3.41
CA SER A 103 3.00 -7.71 4.39
C SER A 103 2.54 -7.35 5.79
N ASP A 104 3.01 -8.10 6.78
CA ASP A 104 2.73 -7.81 8.20
C ASP A 104 3.45 -6.55 8.69
N ASN A 105 4.58 -6.20 8.08
CA ASN A 105 5.29 -4.95 8.35
C ASN A 105 6.28 -4.56 7.23
N VAL A 106 6.90 -3.39 7.40
CA VAL A 106 7.89 -2.84 6.46
C VAL A 106 9.12 -3.72 6.33
N ARG A 107 9.60 -4.32 7.43
CA ARG A 107 10.79 -5.18 7.40
C ARG A 107 10.54 -6.43 6.54
N ALA A 108 9.39 -7.08 6.73
CA ALA A 108 8.97 -8.22 5.94
C ALA A 108 8.79 -7.84 4.45
N LEU A 109 8.24 -6.66 4.15
CA LEU A 109 8.13 -6.17 2.79
C LEU A 109 9.51 -6.06 2.12
N LEU A 110 10.47 -5.41 2.79
CA LEU A 110 11.82 -5.24 2.26
C LEU A 110 12.50 -6.59 2.01
N ALA A 111 12.38 -7.55 2.94
CA ALA A 111 12.93 -8.89 2.75
C ALA A 111 12.35 -9.59 1.50
N MET A 112 11.03 -9.53 1.31
CA MET A 112 10.38 -10.11 0.13
C MET A 112 10.84 -9.45 -1.17
N LEU A 113 10.96 -8.12 -1.20
CA LEU A 113 11.44 -7.38 -2.37
C LEU A 113 12.91 -7.62 -2.68
N ASP A 114 13.72 -7.87 -1.66
CA ASP A 114 15.14 -8.19 -1.80
C ASP A 114 15.39 -9.67 -2.19
N GLY A 115 14.33 -10.49 -2.19
CA GLY A 115 14.42 -11.93 -2.45
C GLY A 115 14.99 -12.74 -1.29
N GLN A 116 15.11 -12.12 -0.11
CA GLN A 116 15.41 -12.81 1.12
C GLN A 116 14.09 -13.38 1.66
N ARG A 117 13.89 -14.70 1.59
CA ARG A 117 12.78 -15.30 2.33
C ARG A 117 12.90 -14.90 3.79
N PRO A 118 11.85 -14.36 4.43
CA PRO A 118 11.84 -14.28 5.87
C PRO A 118 11.99 -15.72 6.39
N ASP A 119 13.03 -15.96 7.20
CA ASP A 119 13.28 -17.27 7.80
C ASP A 119 12.00 -17.75 8.50
N ALA A 120 11.59 -18.97 8.16
CA ALA A 120 10.39 -19.65 8.64
C ALA A 120 10.47 -20.01 10.13
#